data_AF-A0A372LJH9-F1
#
_entry.id   AF-A0A372LJH9-F1
#
_cell.length_a   1.000
_cell.length_b   1.000
_cell.length_c   1.000
_cell.angle_alpha   90.00
_cell.angle_beta   90.00
_cell.angle_gamma   90.00
#
_symmetry.space_group_name_H-M   'P 1'
#
loop_
_entity.id
_entity.type
_entity.pdbx_description
1 polymer ?
#
loop_
_entity_poly.entity_id
_entity_poly.type
_entity_poly.pdbx_seq_one_letter_code
_entity_poly.pdbx_strand_id
1 'polypeptide(L)'
;MGTEIPDIYDSEMNHRDVCERGEVHQKGYWHKSFHCWFYQIENGAVFLLFQKRDWRKYIFPGLLDITAAGHLEAGERPEQGIREIHEEVGLYLAAVRAGP
;
A
#
# COMPACT_ATOMS: atom_id res chain seq x y z
N MET A 1 13.59 -1.29 8.85
CA MET A 1 12.88 -0.46 7.85
C MET A 1 13.19 0.99 8.19
N GLY A 2 13.57 1.78 7.18
CA GLY A 2 13.82 3.21 7.36
C GLY A 2 12.53 3.95 7.71
N THR A 3 12.66 5.24 8.01
CA THR A 3 11.51 6.12 8.17
C THR A 3 10.85 6.35 6.81
N GLU A 4 9.59 5.95 6.66
CA GLU A 4 8.75 6.26 5.48
C GLU A 4 8.25 7.71 5.58
N ILE A 5 8.33 8.44 4.47
CA ILE A 5 7.99 9.86 4.38
C ILE A 5 7.02 10.07 3.21
N PRO A 6 5.71 9.86 3.40
CA PRO A 6 4.71 10.12 2.37
C PRO A 6 4.45 11.62 2.14
N ASP A 7 3.93 11.92 0.95
CA ASP A 7 3.32 13.21 0.64
C ASP A 7 2.03 13.43 1.46
N ILE A 8 1.83 14.67 1.91
CA ILE A 8 0.61 15.18 2.52
C ILE A 8 -0.19 15.97 1.50
N TYR A 9 -1.51 15.75 1.51
CA TYR A 9 -2.48 16.43 0.69
C TYR A 9 -3.50 17.18 1.55
N ASP A 10 -4.26 18.09 0.93
CA ASP A 10 -5.53 18.54 1.50
C ASP A 10 -6.70 17.67 1.00
N SER A 11 -7.92 18.00 1.43
CA SER A 11 -9.13 17.28 1.06
C SER A 11 -9.48 17.36 -0.44
N GLU A 12 -8.86 18.28 -1.18
CA GLU A 12 -9.02 18.44 -2.62
C GLU A 12 -7.90 17.71 -3.40
N MET A 13 -7.07 16.92 -2.71
CA MET A 13 -5.91 16.21 -3.26
C MET A 13 -4.83 17.15 -3.83
N ASN A 14 -4.77 18.41 -3.38
CA ASN A 14 -3.62 19.26 -3.68
C ASN A 14 -2.46 18.90 -2.75
N HIS A 15 -1.27 18.70 -3.32
CA HIS A 15 -0.06 18.44 -2.54
C HIS A 15 0.26 19.65 -1.64
N ARG A 16 0.61 19.40 -0.38
CA ARG A 16 0.92 20.44 0.61
C ARG A 16 2.36 20.36 1.12
N ASP A 17 2.79 19.19 1.59
CA ASP A 17 4.09 18.99 2.23
C ASP A 17 4.42 17.48 2.29
N VAL A 18 5.49 17.10 2.98
CA VAL A 18 5.87 15.71 3.29
C VAL A 18 6.11 15.55 4.78
N CYS A 19 5.91 14.35 5.34
CA CYS A 19 6.11 14.12 6.78
C CYS A 19 6.32 12.64 7.10
N GLU A 20 6.94 12.32 8.24
CA GLU A 20 7.11 10.94 8.69
C GLU A 20 5.75 10.25 8.87
N ARG A 21 5.64 8.99 8.45
CA ARG A 21 4.38 8.21 8.54
C ARG A 21 3.75 8.22 9.93
N GLY A 22 4.57 8.14 10.99
CA GLY A 22 4.08 8.16 12.36
C GLY A 22 3.32 9.44 12.69
N GLU A 23 3.84 10.59 12.26
CA GLU A 23 3.20 11.89 12.46
C GLU A 23 1.97 12.06 11.55
N VAL A 24 2.04 11.58 10.30
CA VAL A 24 0.88 11.55 9.39
C VAL A 24 -0.30 10.81 10.01
N HIS A 25 -0.07 9.62 10.57
CA HIS A 25 -1.12 8.83 11.24
C HIS A 25 -1.57 9.46 12.56
N GLN A 26 -0.66 10.04 13.34
CA GLN A 26 -0.98 10.70 14.60
C GLN A 26 -1.86 11.94 14.40
N LYS A 27 -1.57 12.76 13.38
CA LYS A 27 -2.26 14.03 13.11
C LYS A 27 -3.43 13.89 12.14
N GLY A 28 -3.62 12.72 11.54
CA GLY A 28 -4.69 12.47 10.58
C GLY A 28 -4.52 13.21 9.27
N TYR A 29 -3.27 13.42 8.83
CA TYR A 29 -2.99 14.07 7.56
C TYR A 29 -3.39 13.19 6.38
N TRP A 30 -3.96 13.80 5.34
CA TRP A 30 -4.32 13.11 4.12
C TRP A 30 -3.05 12.71 3.38
N HIS A 31 -2.94 11.45 3.01
CA HIS A 31 -1.79 10.88 2.32
C HIS A 31 -2.27 9.75 1.41
N LYS A 32 -1.48 9.44 0.38
CA LYS A 32 -1.80 8.33 -0.53
C LYS A 32 -1.36 7.00 0.09
N SER A 33 -2.16 5.96 -0.12
CA SER A 33 -1.78 4.57 0.16
C SER A 33 -1.70 3.77 -1.14
N PHE A 34 -0.91 2.70 -1.12
CA PHE A 34 -0.85 1.71 -2.18
C PHE A 34 -1.61 0.46 -1.74
N HIS A 35 -2.54 -0.02 -2.57
CA HIS A 35 -3.26 -1.28 -2.35
C HIS A 35 -3.18 -2.16 -3.60
N CYS A 36 -2.76 -3.42 -3.43
CA CYS A 36 -2.74 -4.43 -4.47
C CYS A 36 -3.50 -5.68 -4.04
N TRP A 37 -4.48 -6.08 -4.86
CA TRP A 37 -5.29 -7.27 -4.63
C TRP A 37 -4.90 -8.38 -5.59
N PHE A 38 -4.62 -9.56 -5.04
CA PHE A 38 -4.51 -10.76 -5.85
C PHE A 38 -5.80 -11.54 -5.82
N TYR A 39 -6.16 -12.08 -6.97
CA TYR A 39 -7.26 -12.99 -7.10
C TYR A 39 -6.85 -14.17 -7.97
N GLN A 40 -7.54 -15.28 -7.80
CA GLN A 40 -7.44 -16.45 -8.67
C GLN A 40 -8.82 -16.84 -9.17
N ILE A 41 -8.86 -17.46 -10.35
CA ILE A 41 -10.07 -18.02 -10.92
C ILE A 41 -9.94 -19.54 -10.88
N GLU A 42 -10.82 -20.20 -10.15
CA GLU A 42 -10.89 -21.67 -10.07
C GLU A 42 -12.31 -22.12 -10.41
N ASN A 43 -12.44 -23.03 -11.38
CA ASN A 43 -13.73 -23.58 -11.82
C ASN A 43 -14.80 -22.51 -12.15
N GLY A 44 -14.38 -21.36 -12.70
CA GLY A 44 -15.26 -20.24 -13.04
C GLY A 44 -15.64 -19.33 -11.87
N ALA A 45 -15.15 -19.58 -10.66
CA ALA A 45 -15.35 -18.72 -9.49
C ALA A 45 -14.11 -17.88 -9.19
N VAL A 46 -14.33 -16.63 -8.76
CA VAL A 46 -13.25 -15.70 -8.35
C VAL A 46 -13.00 -15.84 -6.85
N PHE A 47 -11.74 -16.05 -6.48
CA PHE A 47 -11.28 -16.07 -5.09
C PHE A 47 -10.32 -14.91 -4.86
N LEU A 48 -10.66 -14.04 -3.92
CA LEU A 48 -9.81 -12.94 -3.50
C LEU A 48 -8.87 -13.40 -2.39
N LEU A 49 -7.58 -13.08 -2.51
CA LEU A 49 -6.57 -13.47 -1.53
C LEU A 49 -6.39 -12.35 -0.51
N PHE A 50 -6.61 -12.66 0.77
CA PHE A 50 -6.35 -11.73 1.87
C PHE A 50 -4.98 -12.00 2.49
N GLN A 51 -4.29 -10.95 2.92
CA GLN A 51 -3.11 -11.10 3.77
C GLN A 51 -3.56 -11.29 5.22
N LYS A 52 -2.98 -12.25 5.95
CA LYS A 52 -3.11 -12.30 7.40
C LYS A 52 -1.94 -11.54 8.02
N ARG A 53 -2.22 -10.43 8.68
CA ARG A 53 -1.19 -9.55 9.25
C ARG A 53 -0.39 -10.25 10.34
N ASP A 54 0.91 -10.00 10.35
CA ASP A 54 1.80 -10.46 11.42
C ASP A 54 1.41 -9.83 12.77
N TRP A 55 1.51 -10.62 13.85
CA TRP A 55 1.17 -10.17 15.20
C TRP A 55 2.08 -9.05 15.73
N ARG A 56 3.24 -8.82 15.11
CA ARG A 56 4.20 -7.77 15.46
C ARG A 56 3.86 -6.42 14.81
N LYS A 57 2.88 -6.34 13.92
CA LYS A 57 2.48 -5.05 13.31
C LYS A 57 1.91 -4.12 14.39
N TYR A 58 2.33 -2.86 14.35
CA TYR A 58 1.91 -1.83 15.32
C TYR A 58 0.40 -1.56 15.29
N ILE A 59 -0.21 -1.60 14.10
CA ILE A 59 -1.65 -1.37 13.91
C ILE A 59 -2.29 -2.67 13.40
N PHE A 60 -3.46 -3.02 13.96
CA PHE A 60 -4.27 -4.16 13.55
C PHE A 60 -3.52 -5.51 13.44
N PRO A 61 -2.79 -5.97 14.46
CA PRO A 61 -2.07 -7.25 14.41
C PRO A 61 -3.04 -8.44 14.28
N GLY A 62 -2.66 -9.44 13.48
CA GLY A 62 -3.38 -10.71 13.36
C GLY A 62 -4.69 -10.67 12.54
N LEU A 63 -5.13 -9.50 12.07
CA LEU A 63 -6.34 -9.34 11.26
C LEU A 63 -6.07 -9.65 9.77
N LEU A 64 -7.17 -9.87 9.03
CA LEU A 64 -7.11 -9.95 7.57
C LEU A 64 -7.01 -8.54 6.98
N ASP A 65 -6.24 -8.44 5.90
CA ASP A 65 -5.93 -7.20 5.20
C ASP A 65 -5.88 -7.46 3.68
N ILE A 66 -5.71 -6.38 2.94
CA ILE A 66 -5.40 -6.35 1.51
C ILE A 66 -4.18 -7.23 1.23
N THR A 67 -4.11 -7.91 0.08
CA THR A 67 -3.02 -8.86 -0.22
C THR A 67 -1.64 -8.25 -0.05
N ALA A 68 -1.43 -7.05 -0.60
CA ALA A 68 -0.27 -6.22 -0.32
C ALA A 68 -0.73 -4.76 -0.22
N ALA A 69 -0.34 -4.08 0.85
CA ALA A 69 -0.70 -2.69 1.08
C ALA A 69 0.42 -1.95 1.81
N GLY A 70 0.53 -0.65 1.55
CA GLY A 70 1.56 0.19 2.14
C GLY A 70 1.37 1.66 1.77
N HIS A 71 2.46 2.41 1.79
CA HIS A 71 2.47 3.85 1.58
C HIS A 71 3.27 4.20 0.34
N LEU A 72 2.82 5.22 -0.40
CA LEU A 72 3.67 5.81 -1.43
C LEU A 72 4.62 6.79 -0.74
N GLU A 73 5.92 6.63 -0.96
CA GLU A 73 6.92 7.61 -0.54
C GLU A 73 6.71 8.93 -1.27
N ALA A 74 7.27 10.02 -0.74
CA ALA A 74 7.15 11.34 -1.33
C ALA A 74 7.50 11.34 -2.82
N GLY A 75 6.58 11.82 -3.65
CA GLY A 75 6.72 11.88 -5.10
C GLY A 75 6.57 10.54 -5.84
N GLU A 76 6.34 9.41 -5.16
CA GLU A 76 6.04 8.13 -5.83
C GLU A 76 4.69 8.18 -6.54
N ARG A 77 4.68 7.69 -7.78
CA ARG A 77 3.44 7.39 -8.50
C ARG A 77 2.90 6.02 -8.10
N PRO A 78 1.59 5.75 -8.28
CA PRO A 78 1.00 4.46 -7.95
C PRO A 78 1.72 3.25 -8.57
N GLU A 79 2.26 3.37 -9.79
CA GLU A 79 2.97 2.27 -10.45
C GLU A 79 4.32 1.93 -9.78
N GLN A 80 4.91 2.90 -9.08
CA GLN A 80 6.16 2.71 -8.33
C GLN A 80 5.92 1.99 -7.00
N GLY A 81 4.69 2.08 -6.45
CA GLY A 81 4.27 1.35 -5.26
C GLY A 81 4.27 -0.17 -5.41
N ILE A 82 4.53 -0.72 -6.60
CA ILE A 82 4.68 -2.17 -6.80
C ILE A 82 5.76 -2.80 -5.90
N ARG A 83 6.73 -2.01 -5.42
CA ARG A 83 7.72 -2.46 -4.42
C ARG A 83 7.08 -2.97 -3.13
N GLU A 84 5.92 -2.44 -2.72
CA GLU A 84 5.18 -2.86 -1.52
C GLU A 84 4.76 -4.33 -1.59
N ILE A 85 4.53 -4.85 -2.79
CA ILE A 85 4.26 -6.28 -2.99
C ILE A 85 5.47 -7.12 -2.58
N HIS A 86 6.67 -6.68 -2.96
CA HIS A 86 7.89 -7.38 -2.55
C HIS A 86 8.11 -7.24 -1.04
N GLU A 87 7.87 -6.06 -0.47
CA GLU A 87 8.09 -5.79 0.95
C GLU A 87 7.13 -6.57 1.88
N GLU A 88 5.86 -6.69 1.50
CA GLU A 88 4.83 -7.35 2.33
C GLU A 88 4.66 -8.85 2.04
N VAL A 89 4.85 -9.30 0.79
CA VAL A 89 4.62 -10.71 0.40
C VAL A 89 5.79 -11.37 -0.34
N GLY A 90 6.92 -10.68 -0.52
CA GLY A 90 8.16 -11.28 -1.03
C GLY A 90 8.17 -11.55 -2.54
N LEU A 91 7.19 -11.05 -3.29
CA LEU A 91 7.06 -11.30 -4.73
C LEU A 91 7.60 -10.14 -5.55
N TYR A 92 8.46 -10.45 -6.52
CA TYR A 92 8.95 -9.50 -7.50
C TYR A 92 8.05 -9.50 -8.72
N LEU A 93 7.38 -8.38 -8.97
CA LEU A 93 6.51 -8.19 -10.13
C LEU A 93 6.96 -6.96 -10.92
N ALA A 94 6.81 -7.03 -12.24
CA ALA A 94 6.99 -5.89 -13.13
C ALA A 94 5.62 -5.34 -13.51
N ALA A 95 5.41 -4.04 -13.29
CA ALA A 95 4.22 -3.35 -13.80
C ALA A 95 4.34 -3.27 -15.32
N VAL A 96 3.55 -4.08 -16.03
CA VAL A 96 3.40 -3.97 -17.48
C VAL A 96 2.13 -3.20 -17.74
N ARG A 97 2.20 -2.14 -18.55
CA ARG A 97 0.98 -1.54 -19.08
C ARG A 97 0.31 -2.58 -19.97
N ALA A 98 -0.91 -2.99 -19.63
CA ALA A 98 -1.76 -3.59 -20.62
C ALA A 98 -1.89 -2.59 -21.77
N GLY A 99 -1.68 -3.05 -23.01
CA GLY A 99 -1.92 -2.24 -24.19
C GLY A 99 -3.36 -1.71 -24.23
N PRO A 100 -3.66 -0.78 -25.14
CA PRO A 100 -5.05 -0.34 -25.35
C PRO A 100 -5.98 -1.52 -25.66
#